data_AF-A0A8H9ITQ0-F1
#
_entry.id   AF-A0A8H9ITQ0-F1
#
_cell.length_a   1.000
_cell.length_b   1.000
_cell.length_c   1.000
_cell.angle_alpha   90.00
_cell.angle_beta   90.00
_cell.angle_gamma   90.00
#
_symmetry.space_group_name_H-M   'P 1'
#
loop_
_entity.id
_entity.type
_entity.pdbx_description
1 polymer ?
#
loop_
_entity_poly.entity_id
_entity_poly.type
_entity_poly.pdbx_seq_one_letter_code
_entity_poly.pdbx_strand_id
1 'polypeptide(L)'
;MRYPRYRHGTFAVLDGVSHPVSYSVGDTHVHLLAVRTQPVPVEACERVISVQVYATYRGHGVLVDDMDETGRARIMEAEWDEEWATINGFVHENRYEYFKTVDVLDLRDYYEKQTDLLFLRWRAAHFARPVDGHPLTGGWANGTPAVVQGRPRSGVVQIEDGRTTEVTTRAEYLGYPCEVAGISADGSVGLYYLGQDTARAEADGFELTVDFRWAKTVHIYDLARYQEHHADLYFEEWRSARELTRG
;
A
#
# COMPACT_ATOMS: atom_id res chain seq x y z
N MET A 1 -14.10 -1.99 23.62
CA MET A 1 -13.08 -2.73 22.85
C MET A 1 -11.96 -1.80 22.39
N ARG A 2 -10.70 -2.08 22.73
CA ARG A 2 -9.54 -1.33 22.21
C ARG A 2 -9.46 -1.55 20.68
N TYR A 3 -9.07 -0.52 19.92
CA TYR A 3 -8.81 -0.74 18.50
C TYR A 3 -7.56 -1.61 18.35
N PRO A 4 -7.53 -2.57 17.42
CA PRO A 4 -6.32 -3.36 17.18
C PRO A 4 -5.14 -2.45 16.86
N ARG A 5 -3.97 -2.77 17.43
CA ARG A 5 -2.74 -2.06 17.07
C ARG A 5 -2.34 -2.46 15.67
N TYR A 6 -2.02 -1.47 14.85
CA TYR A 6 -1.50 -1.73 13.53
C TYR A 6 -0.09 -2.29 13.61
N ARG A 7 0.24 -3.09 12.60
CA ARG A 7 1.57 -3.58 12.38
C ARG A 7 2.36 -2.56 11.56
N HIS A 8 3.55 -2.22 12.04
CA HIS A 8 4.51 -1.35 11.37
C HIS A 8 5.85 -2.08 11.20
N GLY A 9 6.62 -1.73 10.17
CA GLY A 9 7.92 -2.32 9.91
C GLY A 9 7.90 -3.40 8.83
N THR A 10 8.90 -4.28 8.83
CA THR A 10 9.10 -5.27 7.77
C THR A 10 8.66 -6.66 8.20
N PHE A 11 7.92 -7.35 7.33
CA PHE A 11 7.36 -8.67 7.59
C PHE A 11 7.66 -9.63 6.44
N ALA A 12 7.98 -10.87 6.76
CA ALA A 12 7.98 -11.97 5.81
C ALA A 12 6.70 -12.79 5.97
N VAL A 13 6.01 -13.09 4.87
CA VAL A 13 4.84 -13.98 4.86
C VAL A 13 5.32 -15.40 4.57
N LEU A 14 5.12 -16.29 5.53
CA LEU A 14 5.50 -17.70 5.50
C LEU A 14 4.26 -18.53 5.82
N ASP A 15 3.87 -19.43 4.91
CA ASP A 15 2.68 -20.28 5.06
C ASP A 15 1.40 -19.48 5.42
N GLY A 16 1.22 -18.33 4.77
CA GLY A 16 0.11 -17.40 5.02
C GLY A 16 0.20 -16.58 6.31
N VAL A 17 1.29 -16.67 7.08
CA VAL A 17 1.48 -15.95 8.36
C VAL A 17 2.61 -14.93 8.25
N SER A 18 2.35 -13.71 8.73
CA SER A 18 3.31 -12.61 8.74
C SER A 18 4.19 -12.66 9.97
N HIS A 19 5.50 -12.71 9.75
CA HIS A 19 6.50 -12.69 10.81
C HIS A 19 7.33 -11.40 10.75
N PRO A 20 7.53 -10.68 11.86
CA PRO A 20 8.42 -9.53 11.90
C PRO A 20 9.86 -9.92 11.56
N VAL A 21 10.47 -9.22 10.61
CA VAL A 21 11.83 -9.48 10.13
C VAL A 21 12.67 -8.22 9.98
N SER A 22 13.98 -8.40 9.97
CA SER A 22 14.92 -7.48 9.33
C SER A 22 15.27 -8.01 7.94
N TYR A 23 15.27 -7.12 6.95
CA TYR A 23 15.61 -7.40 5.56
C TYR A 23 16.10 -6.12 4.88
N SER A 24 17.19 -6.20 4.12
CA SER A 24 17.61 -5.11 3.23
C SER A 24 17.25 -5.47 1.80
N VAL A 25 16.75 -4.49 1.05
CA VAL A 25 16.34 -4.71 -0.35
C VAL A 25 17.53 -5.21 -1.17
N GLY A 26 17.38 -6.42 -1.74
CA GLY A 26 18.42 -7.08 -2.53
C GLY A 26 19.07 -8.27 -1.84
N ASP A 27 18.88 -8.41 -0.53
CA ASP A 27 19.39 -9.57 0.21
C ASP A 27 18.71 -10.87 -0.24
N THR A 28 19.37 -11.99 0.05
CA THR A 28 18.87 -13.34 -0.27
C THR A 28 18.15 -13.98 0.91
N HIS A 29 18.21 -13.39 2.10
CA HIS A 29 17.63 -13.94 3.32
C HIS A 29 16.96 -12.85 4.15
N VAL A 30 15.94 -13.24 4.91
CA VAL A 30 15.33 -12.44 5.98
C VAL A 30 15.77 -12.96 7.35
N HIS A 31 15.83 -12.05 8.33
CA HIS A 31 16.15 -12.38 9.71
C HIS A 31 14.91 -12.20 10.60
N LEU A 32 14.36 -13.30 11.12
CA LEU A 32 13.24 -13.27 12.06
C LEU A 32 13.64 -12.53 13.36
N LEU A 33 12.85 -11.55 13.79
CA LEU A 33 13.17 -10.73 14.97
C LEU A 33 12.81 -11.41 16.30
N ALA A 34 11.77 -12.24 16.31
CA ALA A 34 11.23 -12.86 17.53
C ALA A 34 11.87 -14.21 17.88
N VAL A 35 12.57 -14.85 16.93
CA VAL A 35 13.13 -16.19 17.09
C VAL A 35 14.59 -16.12 16.66
N ARG A 36 15.54 -16.43 17.55
CA ARG A 36 16.97 -16.56 17.18
C ARG A 36 17.20 -17.83 16.34
N THR A 37 16.59 -17.89 15.16
CA THR A 37 16.73 -18.95 14.17
C THR A 37 17.70 -18.56 13.07
N GLN A 38 18.10 -19.56 12.29
CA GLN A 38 18.86 -19.31 11.06
C GLN A 38 18.07 -18.38 10.12
N PRO A 39 18.76 -17.55 9.31
CA PRO A 39 18.11 -16.72 8.30
C PRO A 39 17.27 -17.58 7.35
N VAL A 40 16.12 -17.05 6.94
CA VAL A 40 15.21 -17.74 6.01
C VAL A 40 15.46 -17.21 4.60
N PRO A 41 15.67 -18.08 3.59
CA PRO A 41 15.84 -17.62 2.21
C PRO A 41 14.56 -16.92 1.72
N VAL A 42 14.70 -15.83 0.98
CA VAL A 42 13.54 -15.06 0.49
C VAL A 42 12.68 -15.85 -0.49
N GLU A 43 13.24 -16.89 -1.12
CA GLU A 43 12.53 -17.82 -2.01
C GLU A 43 11.57 -18.74 -1.26
N ALA A 44 11.77 -18.93 0.05
CA ALA A 44 10.81 -19.62 0.91
C ALA A 44 9.71 -18.69 1.42
N CYS A 45 9.88 -17.37 1.27
CA CYS A 45 8.86 -16.40 1.62
C CYS A 45 7.87 -16.28 0.46
N GLU A 46 6.56 -16.29 0.76
CA GLU A 46 5.57 -15.90 -0.23
C GLU A 46 5.82 -14.45 -0.68
N ARG A 47 6.10 -13.59 0.32
CA ARG A 47 6.40 -12.16 0.15
C ARG A 47 7.24 -11.64 1.31
N VAL A 48 7.95 -10.55 1.05
CA VAL A 48 8.51 -9.70 2.10
C VAL A 48 7.95 -8.29 1.89
N ILE A 49 7.27 -7.76 2.90
CA ILE A 49 6.54 -6.50 2.81
C ILE A 49 7.06 -5.50 3.84
N SER A 50 7.12 -4.24 3.45
CA SER A 50 7.22 -3.11 4.39
C SER A 50 5.84 -2.54 4.60
N VAL A 51 5.40 -2.47 5.86
CA VAL A 51 4.09 -1.95 6.25
C VAL A 51 4.26 -0.58 6.89
N GLN A 52 3.55 0.39 6.32
CA GLN A 52 3.37 1.73 6.87
C GLN A 52 1.88 1.98 7.03
N VAL A 53 1.53 2.80 8.02
CA VAL A 53 0.15 3.07 8.38
C VAL A 53 -0.13 4.54 8.10
N TYR A 54 -1.27 4.82 7.48
CA TYR A 54 -1.66 6.16 7.11
C TYR A 54 -3.10 6.42 7.53
N ALA A 55 -3.39 7.70 7.72
CA ALA A 55 -4.72 8.22 8.01
C ALA A 55 -4.81 9.66 7.49
N THR A 56 -5.97 10.28 7.65
CA THR A 56 -6.14 11.72 7.48
C THR A 56 -6.38 12.38 8.85
N TYR A 57 -5.73 13.53 9.08
CA TYR A 57 -5.95 14.38 10.25
C TYR A 57 -6.33 15.77 9.75
N ARG A 58 -7.55 16.21 10.07
CA ARG A 58 -8.12 17.49 9.59
C ARG A 58 -8.02 17.68 8.07
N GLY A 59 -8.24 16.59 7.32
CA GLY A 59 -8.24 16.61 5.85
C GLY A 59 -6.87 16.45 5.19
N HIS A 60 -5.78 16.30 5.95
CA HIS A 60 -4.44 16.08 5.41
C HIS A 60 -3.92 14.69 5.73
N GLY A 61 -3.22 14.08 4.78
CA GLY A 61 -2.56 12.79 4.93
C GLY A 61 -1.46 12.82 5.98
N VAL A 62 -1.50 11.84 6.89
CA VAL A 62 -0.50 11.65 7.93
C VAL A 62 -0.08 10.18 8.00
N LEU A 63 1.18 9.94 8.32
CA LEU A 63 1.69 8.61 8.66
C LEU A 63 1.49 8.39 10.15
N VAL A 64 0.93 7.25 10.55
CA VAL A 64 0.83 6.84 11.95
C VAL A 64 2.10 6.06 12.30
N ASP A 65 2.97 6.69 13.07
CA ASP A 65 4.30 6.18 13.42
C ASP A 65 4.21 5.17 14.57
N ASP A 66 3.44 5.51 15.61
CA ASP A 66 3.22 4.67 16.80
C ASP A 66 1.84 4.94 17.42
N MET A 67 1.33 3.99 18.20
CA MET A 67 0.09 4.13 18.97
C MET A 67 0.14 3.40 20.31
N ASP A 68 -0.04 4.16 21.38
CA ASP A 68 -0.03 3.60 22.74
C ASP A 68 -1.35 2.86 23.10
N GLU A 69 -1.37 2.24 24.28
CA GLU A 69 -2.54 1.48 24.74
C GLU A 69 -3.77 2.33 25.07
N THR A 70 -3.57 3.64 25.23
CA THR A 70 -4.62 4.60 25.56
C THR A 70 -5.30 5.15 24.32
N GLY A 71 -4.80 4.82 23.12
CA GLY A 71 -5.29 5.33 21.84
C GLY A 71 -4.66 6.67 21.47
N ARG A 72 -3.51 7.02 22.05
CA ARG A 72 -2.75 8.20 21.61
C ARG A 72 -1.84 7.77 20.47
N ALA A 73 -2.08 8.35 19.30
CA ALA A 73 -1.31 8.08 18.09
C ALA A 73 -0.26 9.16 17.90
N ARG A 74 1.00 8.74 17.70
CA ARG A 74 2.05 9.60 17.17
C ARG A 74 1.92 9.60 15.65
N ILE A 75 1.67 10.77 15.08
CA ILE A 75 1.49 10.98 13.66
C ILE A 75 2.60 11.88 13.11
N MET A 76 2.99 11.62 11.88
CA MET A 76 3.93 12.41 11.08
C MET A 76 3.19 13.02 9.89
N GLU A 77 3.47 14.28 9.58
CA GLU A 77 2.97 14.90 8.35
C GLU A 77 3.54 14.17 7.12
N ALA A 78 2.70 13.89 6.11
CA ALA A 78 3.06 13.02 5.00
C ALA A 78 2.93 13.68 3.60
N GLU A 79 2.44 14.91 3.52
CA GLU A 79 2.19 15.65 2.28
C GLU A 79 3.25 16.74 2.00
N TRP A 80 4.21 16.92 2.91
CA TRP A 80 5.28 17.91 2.84
C TRP A 80 4.76 19.36 2.91
N ASP A 81 3.64 19.59 3.60
CA ASP A 81 3.08 20.92 3.86
C ASP A 81 3.56 21.47 5.23
N GLU A 82 4.75 22.08 5.21
CA GLU A 82 5.40 22.62 6.41
C GLU A 82 4.57 23.72 7.10
N GLU A 83 3.88 24.55 6.31
CA GLU A 83 3.06 25.65 6.83
C GLU A 83 1.84 25.09 7.57
N TRP A 84 1.13 24.17 6.94
CA TRP A 84 -0.02 23.51 7.55
C TRP A 84 0.38 22.74 8.82
N ALA A 85 1.49 22.00 8.79
CA ALA A 85 2.00 21.24 9.92
C ALA A 85 2.24 22.16 11.13
N THR A 86 2.90 23.29 10.88
CA THR A 86 3.24 24.29 11.90
C THR A 86 1.97 24.91 12.49
N ILE A 87 1.02 25.34 11.66
CA ILE A 87 -0.26 25.93 12.11
C ILE A 87 -1.06 24.94 12.95
N ASN A 88 -1.02 23.66 12.59
CA ASN A 88 -1.75 22.61 13.29
C ASN A 88 -0.98 22.03 14.49
N GLY A 89 0.14 22.63 14.87
CA GLY A 89 0.88 22.31 16.09
C GLY A 89 1.62 20.97 16.02
N PHE A 90 2.11 20.60 14.85
CA PHE A 90 3.17 19.59 14.73
C PHE A 90 4.50 20.22 15.13
N VAL A 91 5.39 19.40 15.70
CA VAL A 91 6.71 19.79 16.16
C VAL A 91 7.76 19.19 15.24
N HIS A 92 8.72 20.02 14.84
CA HIS A 92 9.86 19.62 14.03
C HIS A 92 10.84 18.83 14.90
N GLU A 93 11.01 17.53 14.62
CA GLU A 93 11.97 16.70 15.36
C GLU A 93 13.31 16.56 14.61
N ASN A 94 13.26 16.60 13.28
CA ASN A 94 14.44 16.68 12.41
C ASN A 94 14.10 17.53 11.19
N ARG A 95 15.10 17.79 10.31
CA ARG A 95 14.98 18.74 9.19
C ARG A 95 13.77 18.52 8.28
N TYR A 96 13.20 17.31 8.21
CA TYR A 96 12.19 16.95 7.23
C TYR A 96 10.91 16.36 7.84
N GLU A 97 10.87 16.12 9.15
CA GLU A 97 9.77 15.37 9.78
C GLU A 97 9.11 16.18 10.89
N TYR A 98 7.80 16.36 10.74
CA TYR A 98 6.93 17.06 11.66
C TYR A 98 6.03 16.04 12.36
N PHE A 99 6.10 15.97 13.69
CA PHE A 99 5.36 15.00 14.49
C PHE A 99 4.34 15.65 15.42
N LYS A 100 3.27 14.92 15.71
CA LYS A 100 2.27 15.30 16.70
C LYS A 100 1.68 14.07 17.38
N THR A 101 1.28 14.21 18.64
CA THR A 101 0.47 13.19 19.31
C THR A 101 -0.99 13.63 19.36
N VAL A 102 -1.87 12.82 18.79
CA VAL A 102 -3.32 13.05 18.74
C VAL A 102 -4.08 11.89 19.37
N ASP A 103 -5.37 12.07 19.65
CA ASP A 103 -6.22 10.91 19.93
C ASP A 103 -6.51 10.21 18.61
N VAL A 104 -6.49 8.88 18.58
CA VAL A 104 -6.83 8.09 17.39
C VAL A 104 -8.24 8.41 16.86
N LEU A 105 -9.14 8.88 17.74
CA LEU A 105 -10.47 9.34 17.34
C LEU A 105 -10.46 10.63 16.50
N ASP A 106 -9.35 11.37 16.47
CA ASP A 106 -9.18 12.56 15.61
C ASP A 106 -8.78 12.18 14.17
N LEU A 107 -8.45 10.91 13.92
CA LEU A 107 -8.02 10.40 12.62
C LEU A 107 -9.21 9.92 11.79
N ARG A 108 -9.06 9.93 10.47
CA ARG A 108 -10.03 9.44 9.47
C ARG A 108 -9.30 8.64 8.38
N ASP A 109 -10.06 7.99 7.50
CA ASP A 109 -9.54 7.31 6.29
C ASP A 109 -8.33 6.40 6.57
N TYR A 110 -8.44 5.56 7.58
CA TYR A 110 -7.32 4.80 8.12
C TYR A 110 -6.97 3.59 7.22
N TYR A 111 -5.70 3.42 6.84
CA TYR A 111 -5.26 2.33 5.97
C TYR A 111 -3.80 1.87 6.19
N GLU A 112 -3.49 0.64 5.78
CA GLU A 112 -2.09 0.18 5.64
C GLU A 112 -1.63 0.28 4.19
N LYS A 113 -0.40 0.76 4.02
CA LYS A 113 0.36 0.66 2.78
C LYS A 113 1.40 -0.44 2.93
N GLN A 114 1.26 -1.52 2.17
CA GLN A 114 2.17 -2.66 2.19
C GLN A 114 3.00 -2.68 0.89
N THR A 115 4.26 -2.25 0.98
CA THR A 115 5.18 -2.26 -0.18
C THR A 115 5.80 -3.64 -0.33
N ASP A 116 5.70 -4.24 -1.53
CA ASP A 116 6.30 -5.55 -1.81
C ASP A 116 7.79 -5.41 -2.12
N LEU A 117 8.63 -5.76 -1.15
CA LEU A 117 10.09 -5.62 -1.24
C LEU A 117 10.72 -6.69 -2.15
N LEU A 118 9.98 -7.72 -2.55
CA LEU A 118 10.42 -8.74 -3.50
C LEU A 118 9.90 -8.49 -4.91
N PHE A 119 9.10 -7.45 -5.13
CA PHE A 119 8.43 -7.21 -6.42
C PHE A 119 9.38 -7.21 -7.62
N LEU A 120 10.53 -6.52 -7.52
CA LEU A 120 11.49 -6.44 -8.63
C LEU A 120 12.10 -7.81 -8.98
N ARG A 121 12.35 -8.64 -7.97
CA ARG A 121 12.86 -10.00 -8.13
C ARG A 121 11.80 -10.92 -8.71
N TRP A 122 10.59 -10.89 -8.15
CA TRP A 122 9.44 -11.61 -8.66
C TRP A 122 9.18 -11.27 -10.14
N ARG A 123 9.10 -9.98 -10.48
CA ARG A 123 8.92 -9.51 -11.86
C ARG A 123 9.97 -10.10 -12.80
N ALA A 124 11.24 -10.09 -12.41
CA ALA A 124 12.33 -10.62 -13.23
C ALA A 124 12.31 -12.15 -13.39
N ALA A 125 11.73 -12.88 -12.43
CA ALA A 125 11.61 -14.34 -12.50
C ALA A 125 10.43 -14.80 -13.38
N HIS A 126 9.38 -13.97 -13.53
CA HIS A 126 8.14 -14.37 -14.19
C HIS A 126 7.93 -13.77 -15.58
N PHE A 127 8.59 -12.66 -15.90
CA PHE A 127 8.35 -11.96 -17.15
C PHE A 127 9.65 -11.70 -17.90
N ALA A 128 9.61 -11.90 -19.21
CA ALA A 128 10.66 -11.40 -20.08
C ALA A 128 10.59 -9.87 -20.13
N ARG A 129 11.73 -9.21 -20.34
CA ARG A 129 11.70 -7.80 -20.72
C ARG A 129 10.99 -7.66 -22.06
N PRO A 130 10.19 -6.60 -22.25
CA PRO A 130 9.50 -6.40 -23.50
C PRO A 130 10.55 -6.19 -24.59
N VAL A 131 10.32 -6.80 -25.75
CA VAL A 131 11.09 -6.51 -26.96
C VAL A 131 10.42 -5.31 -27.61
N ASP A 132 11.18 -4.25 -27.89
CA ASP A 132 10.67 -3.03 -28.49
C ASP A 132 9.82 -3.33 -29.74
N GLY A 133 8.60 -2.79 -29.78
CA GLY A 133 7.68 -2.94 -30.92
C GLY A 133 6.79 -4.19 -30.91
N HIS A 134 6.92 -5.09 -29.94
CA HIS A 134 5.94 -6.17 -29.78
C HIS A 134 4.65 -5.67 -29.12
N PRO A 135 3.48 -5.93 -29.71
CA PRO A 135 2.21 -5.50 -29.13
C PRO A 135 1.92 -6.29 -27.84
N LEU A 136 1.46 -5.56 -26.81
CA LEU A 136 0.89 -6.16 -25.61
C LEU A 136 -0.45 -6.81 -25.98
N THR A 137 -0.61 -8.08 -25.65
CA THR A 137 -1.79 -8.88 -26.05
C THR A 137 -2.76 -9.16 -24.91
N GLY A 138 -2.37 -8.84 -23.66
CA GLY A 138 -3.15 -9.08 -22.44
C GLY A 138 -3.39 -7.82 -21.61
N GLY A 139 -3.86 -8.00 -20.38
CA GLY A 139 -3.92 -6.92 -19.38
C GLY A 139 -5.11 -5.97 -19.46
N TRP A 140 -6.13 -6.23 -20.27
CA TRP A 140 -7.25 -5.29 -20.37
C TRP A 140 -8.04 -5.14 -19.07
N ALA A 141 -8.32 -3.89 -18.71
CA ALA A 141 -9.11 -3.48 -17.55
C ALA A 141 -10.61 -3.86 -17.63
N ASN A 142 -11.06 -4.54 -18.70
CA ASN A 142 -12.46 -4.93 -18.92
C ASN A 142 -12.66 -6.46 -19.06
N GLY A 143 -11.73 -7.27 -18.55
CA GLY A 143 -11.78 -8.74 -18.57
C GLY A 143 -11.65 -9.37 -17.18
N THR A 144 -11.55 -10.69 -17.11
CA THR A 144 -11.29 -11.40 -15.84
C THR A 144 -9.91 -10.98 -15.31
N PRO A 145 -9.80 -10.51 -14.04
CA PRO A 145 -8.52 -10.12 -13.47
C PRO A 145 -7.54 -11.29 -13.57
N ALA A 146 -6.47 -11.08 -14.33
CA ALA A 146 -5.39 -12.04 -14.43
C ALA A 146 -4.49 -11.90 -13.20
N VAL A 147 -4.26 -13.01 -12.51
CA VAL A 147 -3.43 -13.08 -11.30
C VAL A 147 -2.29 -14.05 -11.56
N VAL A 148 -1.05 -13.58 -11.41
CA VAL A 148 0.16 -14.40 -11.51
C VAL A 148 0.75 -14.55 -10.12
N GLN A 149 0.73 -15.78 -9.60
CA GLN A 149 1.25 -16.13 -8.27
C GLN A 149 0.82 -15.16 -7.16
N GLY A 150 -0.50 -14.93 -7.06
CA GLY A 150 -1.09 -14.08 -6.03
C GLY A 150 -0.96 -12.58 -6.25
N ARG A 151 -0.53 -12.12 -7.44
CA ARG A 151 -0.44 -10.69 -7.80
C ARG A 151 -1.26 -10.36 -9.06
N PRO A 152 -2.00 -9.25 -9.12
CA PRO A 152 -2.30 -8.33 -8.03
C PRO A 152 -3.26 -8.96 -7.00
N ARG A 153 -3.27 -8.44 -5.78
CA ARG A 153 -4.31 -8.72 -4.78
C ARG A 153 -5.37 -7.64 -4.81
N SER A 154 -6.62 -8.06 -4.74
CA SER A 154 -7.76 -7.17 -4.61
C SER A 154 -8.91 -7.85 -3.85
N GLY A 155 -9.82 -7.04 -3.30
CA GLY A 155 -11.04 -7.49 -2.64
C GLY A 155 -10.99 -7.36 -1.12
N VAL A 156 -12.04 -7.86 -0.48
CA VAL A 156 -12.22 -7.76 0.97
C VAL A 156 -11.52 -8.93 1.66
N VAL A 157 -10.59 -8.62 2.55
CA VAL A 157 -9.76 -9.60 3.26
C VAL A 157 -9.84 -9.35 4.76
N GLN A 158 -9.99 -10.42 5.54
CA GLN A 158 -9.75 -10.34 6.97
C GLN A 158 -8.25 -10.55 7.22
N ILE A 159 -7.61 -9.56 7.82
CA ILE A 159 -6.18 -9.62 8.16
C ILE A 159 -5.98 -10.28 9.54
N GLU A 160 -4.72 -10.61 9.84
CA GLU A 160 -4.33 -11.45 10.99
C GLU A 160 -4.78 -10.90 12.36
N ASP A 161 -4.95 -9.59 12.49
CA ASP A 161 -5.44 -8.96 13.71
C ASP A 161 -6.97 -8.91 13.82
N GLY A 162 -7.66 -9.58 12.89
CA GLY A 162 -9.11 -9.72 12.84
C GLY A 162 -9.84 -8.60 12.12
N ARG A 163 -9.15 -7.52 11.70
CA ARG A 163 -9.77 -6.42 10.95
C ARG A 163 -10.12 -6.85 9.53
N THR A 164 -11.19 -6.29 9.00
CA THR A 164 -11.60 -6.49 7.61
C THR A 164 -11.17 -5.28 6.81
N THR A 165 -10.34 -5.52 5.80
CA THR A 165 -9.80 -4.47 4.93
C THR A 165 -10.23 -4.68 3.48
N GLU A 166 -10.47 -3.59 2.78
CA GLU A 166 -10.51 -3.61 1.32
C GLU A 166 -9.08 -3.46 0.79
N VAL A 167 -8.61 -4.48 0.09
CA VAL A 167 -7.29 -4.51 -0.52
C VAL A 167 -7.40 -4.08 -1.97
N THR A 168 -6.55 -3.15 -2.37
CA THR A 168 -6.29 -2.82 -3.78
C THR A 168 -4.78 -2.83 -4.01
N THR A 169 -4.35 -3.36 -5.15
CA THR A 169 -2.95 -3.24 -5.58
C THR A 169 -2.77 -1.93 -6.31
N ARG A 170 -1.73 -1.16 -5.95
CA ARG A 170 -1.39 0.12 -6.56
C ARG A 170 0.05 0.13 -7.04
N ALA A 171 0.29 0.87 -8.11
CA ALA A 171 1.61 1.11 -8.67
C ALA A 171 1.72 2.54 -9.20
N GLU A 172 2.93 2.96 -9.53
CA GLU A 172 3.20 4.20 -10.25
C GLU A 172 3.55 3.88 -11.71
N TYR A 173 2.95 4.61 -12.65
CA TYR A 173 3.30 4.57 -14.07
C TYR A 173 3.57 6.00 -14.54
N LEU A 174 4.79 6.30 -14.98
CA LEU A 174 5.21 7.66 -15.39
C LEU A 174 4.88 8.77 -14.38
N GLY A 175 4.94 8.45 -13.09
CA GLY A 175 4.57 9.37 -12.00
C GLY A 175 3.08 9.42 -11.67
N TYR A 176 2.23 8.69 -12.39
CA TYR A 176 0.80 8.59 -12.08
C TYR A 176 0.52 7.51 -11.03
N PRO A 177 -0.27 7.81 -10.00
CA PRO A 177 -0.81 6.77 -9.14
C PRO A 177 -1.85 5.96 -9.92
N CYS A 178 -1.70 4.65 -9.91
CA CYS A 178 -2.60 3.73 -10.59
C CYS A 178 -3.01 2.57 -9.68
N GLU A 179 -4.24 2.09 -9.84
CA GLU A 179 -4.66 0.78 -9.37
C GLU A 179 -4.32 -0.27 -10.43
N VAL A 180 -3.77 -1.40 -10.01
CA VAL A 180 -3.45 -2.53 -10.88
C VAL A 180 -4.66 -3.45 -10.96
N ALA A 181 -5.34 -3.45 -12.11
CA ALA A 181 -6.54 -4.24 -12.36
C ALA A 181 -6.23 -5.73 -12.57
N GLY A 182 -5.08 -6.05 -13.17
CA GLY A 182 -4.67 -7.42 -13.49
C GLY A 182 -3.31 -7.47 -14.16
N ILE A 183 -2.63 -8.61 -14.04
CA ILE A 183 -1.34 -8.89 -14.67
C ILE A 183 -1.47 -10.19 -15.47
N SER A 184 -1.30 -10.11 -16.79
CA SER A 184 -1.35 -11.25 -17.69
C SER A 184 -0.01 -11.99 -17.76
N ALA A 185 -0.04 -13.25 -18.20
CA ALA A 185 1.16 -14.09 -18.28
C ALA A 185 2.25 -13.54 -19.22
N ASP A 186 1.88 -12.70 -20.18
CA ASP A 186 2.81 -12.01 -21.09
C ASP A 186 3.44 -10.74 -20.49
N GLY A 187 3.11 -10.39 -19.24
CA GLY A 187 3.60 -9.18 -18.57
C GLY A 187 2.76 -7.94 -18.84
N SER A 188 1.66 -8.05 -19.59
CA SER A 188 0.71 -6.95 -19.78
C SER A 188 -0.06 -6.66 -18.50
N VAL A 189 -0.17 -5.38 -18.15
CA VAL A 189 -0.78 -4.91 -16.90
C VAL A 189 -1.87 -3.90 -17.20
N GLY A 190 -3.08 -4.20 -16.70
CA GLY A 190 -4.19 -3.25 -16.71
C GLY A 190 -4.08 -2.28 -15.57
N LEU A 191 -4.19 -0.99 -15.89
CA LEU A 191 -4.14 0.09 -14.92
C LEU A 191 -5.45 0.89 -14.96
N TYR A 192 -5.93 1.28 -13.78
CA TYR A 192 -6.85 2.40 -13.63
C TYR A 192 -6.11 3.60 -13.04
N TYR A 193 -6.24 4.75 -13.68
CA TYR A 193 -5.69 6.01 -13.18
C TYR A 193 -6.44 6.47 -11.92
N LEU A 194 -5.70 6.86 -10.88
CA LEU A 194 -6.25 7.32 -9.59
C LEU A 194 -6.03 8.83 -9.35
N GLY A 195 -5.35 9.53 -10.25
CA GLY A 195 -5.07 10.96 -10.08
C GLY A 195 -6.27 11.84 -10.48
N GLN A 196 -6.15 13.13 -10.18
CA GLN A 196 -7.19 14.12 -10.46
C GLN A 196 -7.04 14.78 -11.85
N ASP A 197 -5.83 14.75 -12.43
CA ASP A 197 -5.52 15.41 -13.69
C ASP A 197 -5.85 14.51 -14.89
N THR A 198 -7.14 14.49 -15.25
CA THR A 198 -7.67 13.63 -16.32
C THR A 198 -7.19 14.04 -17.72
N ALA A 199 -6.98 15.34 -17.97
CA ALA A 199 -6.47 15.83 -19.25
C ALA A 199 -5.04 15.32 -19.50
N ARG A 200 -4.22 15.31 -18.46
CA ARG A 200 -2.87 14.74 -18.53
C ARG A 200 -2.89 13.22 -18.68
N ALA A 201 -3.82 12.53 -18.02
CA ALA A 201 -3.99 11.09 -18.22
C ALA A 201 -4.38 10.75 -19.66
N GLU A 202 -5.29 11.50 -20.27
CA GLU A 202 -5.68 11.36 -21.68
C GLU A 202 -4.49 11.57 -22.62
N ALA A 203 -3.70 12.63 -22.40
CA ALA A 203 -2.52 12.93 -23.20
C ALA A 203 -1.48 11.79 -23.18
N ASP A 204 -1.38 11.08 -22.06
CA ASP A 204 -0.49 9.92 -21.91
C ASP A 204 -1.18 8.60 -22.27
N GLY A 205 -2.33 8.67 -22.95
CA GLY A 205 -3.02 7.56 -23.58
C GLY A 205 -3.72 6.63 -22.60
N PHE A 206 -4.24 7.15 -21.48
CA PHE A 206 -5.34 6.51 -20.78
C PHE A 206 -6.64 6.79 -21.54
N GLU A 207 -7.55 5.83 -21.55
CA GLU A 207 -8.85 5.92 -22.21
C GLU A 207 -9.97 5.79 -21.18
N LEU A 208 -11.05 6.55 -21.34
CA LEU A 208 -12.21 6.44 -20.46
C LEU A 208 -13.01 5.17 -20.78
N THR A 209 -13.12 4.29 -19.79
CA THR A 209 -13.91 3.04 -19.89
C THR A 209 -15.40 3.29 -19.71
N VAL A 210 -16.22 2.27 -19.99
CA VAL A 210 -17.68 2.29 -19.81
C VAL A 210 -18.10 2.51 -18.35
N ASP A 211 -17.25 2.16 -17.39
CA ASP A 211 -17.47 2.35 -15.96
C ASP A 211 -16.95 3.72 -15.46
N PHE A 212 -16.69 4.65 -16.38
CA PHE A 212 -16.17 5.99 -16.11
C PHE A 212 -14.81 6.01 -15.39
N ARG A 213 -14.00 4.97 -15.59
CA ARG A 213 -12.61 4.90 -15.10
C ARG A 213 -11.64 5.11 -16.25
N TRP A 214 -10.64 5.96 -16.06
CA TRP A 214 -9.53 6.11 -17.01
C TRP A 214 -8.61 4.90 -16.90
N ALA A 215 -8.41 4.18 -18.00
CA ALA A 215 -7.66 2.93 -18.00
C ALA A 215 -6.61 2.86 -19.11
N LYS A 216 -5.57 2.07 -18.89
CA LYS A 216 -4.50 1.82 -19.87
C LYS A 216 -3.91 0.43 -19.66
N THR A 217 -3.41 -0.17 -20.73
CA THR A 217 -2.55 -1.35 -20.66
C THR A 217 -1.09 -0.94 -20.85
N VAL A 218 -0.22 -1.38 -19.93
CA VAL A 218 1.24 -1.14 -19.97
C VAL A 218 1.99 -2.45 -19.71
N HIS A 219 3.31 -2.45 -19.77
CA HIS A 219 4.09 -3.61 -19.38
C HIS A 219 4.49 -3.57 -17.90
N ILE A 220 4.63 -4.72 -17.25
CA ILE A 220 4.99 -4.84 -15.82
C ILE A 220 6.34 -4.18 -15.47
N TYR A 221 7.21 -4.00 -16.46
CA TYR A 221 8.50 -3.31 -16.31
C TYR A 221 8.38 -1.79 -16.27
N ASP A 222 7.25 -1.24 -16.73
CA ASP A 222 6.98 0.20 -16.70
C ASP A 222 6.45 0.65 -15.33
N LEU A 223 6.10 -0.30 -14.46
CA LEU A 223 5.60 -0.02 -13.12
C LEU A 223 6.75 0.24 -12.14
N ALA A 224 6.58 1.30 -11.36
CA ALA A 224 7.34 1.61 -10.16
C ALA A 224 6.43 1.55 -8.92
N ARG A 225 7.05 1.60 -7.72
CA ARG A 225 6.35 1.69 -6.42
C ARG A 225 5.15 0.73 -6.32
N TYR A 226 5.39 -0.56 -6.45
CA TYR A 226 4.33 -1.57 -6.34
C TYR A 226 4.00 -1.82 -4.87
N GLN A 227 2.74 -1.59 -4.49
CA GLN A 227 2.26 -1.76 -3.12
C GLN A 227 0.80 -2.21 -3.08
N GLU A 228 0.35 -2.63 -1.91
CA GLU A 228 -1.06 -2.81 -1.60
C GLU A 228 -1.53 -1.71 -0.68
N HIS A 229 -2.77 -1.26 -0.91
CA HIS A 229 -3.52 -0.37 -0.06
C HIS A 229 -4.62 -1.17 0.62
N HIS A 230 -4.55 -1.27 1.95
CA HIS A 230 -5.48 -2.01 2.79
C HIS A 230 -6.33 -1.01 3.56
N ALA A 231 -7.46 -0.61 2.98
CA ALA A 231 -8.39 0.34 3.60
C ALA A 231 -9.17 -0.35 4.71
N ASP A 232 -9.20 0.22 5.91
CA ASP A 232 -9.94 -0.36 7.02
C ASP A 232 -11.44 -0.05 6.92
N LEU A 233 -12.26 -1.08 6.75
CA LEU A 233 -13.69 -0.89 6.50
C LEU A 233 -14.49 -0.56 7.77
N TYR A 234 -13.95 -0.83 8.96
CA TYR A 234 -14.68 -0.68 10.23
C TYR A 234 -14.10 0.41 11.15
N PHE A 235 -13.01 1.06 10.74
CA PHE A 235 -12.40 2.13 11.54
C PHE A 235 -13.40 3.26 11.85
N GLU A 236 -14.11 3.77 10.84
CA GLU A 236 -15.06 4.88 11.02
C GLU A 236 -16.26 4.51 11.90
N GLU A 237 -16.76 3.28 11.77
CA GLU A 237 -17.86 2.77 12.60
C GLU A 237 -17.41 2.67 14.07
N TRP A 238 -16.25 2.05 14.30
CA TRP A 238 -15.67 1.94 15.63
C TRP A 238 -15.44 3.33 16.25
N ARG A 239 -14.86 4.26 15.49
CA ARG A 239 -14.55 5.62 15.91
C ARG A 239 -15.81 6.37 16.34
N SER A 240 -16.85 6.33 15.50
CA SER A 240 -18.13 6.99 15.76
C SER A 240 -18.82 6.42 17.01
N ALA A 241 -18.78 5.10 17.21
CA ALA A 241 -19.31 4.47 18.41
C ALA A 241 -18.58 4.92 19.69
N ARG A 242 -17.28 5.21 19.60
CA ARG A 242 -16.47 5.69 20.73
C ARG A 242 -16.73 7.15 21.10
N GLU A 243 -16.91 8.01 20.11
CA GLU A 243 -17.29 9.41 20.35
C GLU A 243 -18.63 9.51 21.10
N LEU A 244 -19.61 8.69 20.72
CA LEU A 244 -20.92 8.63 21.39
C LEU A 244 -20.84 8.16 22.85
N THR A 245 -19.85 7.35 23.21
CA THR A 245 -19.64 6.92 24.61
C THR A 245 -18.83 7.91 25.46
N ARG A 246 -18.21 8.95 24.85
CA ARG A 246 -17.47 10.00 25.56
C ARG A 246 -18.31 11.24 25.85
N GLY A 247 -19.40 11.47 25.11
CA GLY A 247 -20.38 12.53 25.35
C GLY A 247 -21.42 12.15 26.39
#